data_AF-A0A0B6YC94-F1
#
_entry.id   AF-A0A0B6YC94-F1
#
_cell.length_a   1.000
_cell.length_b   1.000
_cell.length_c   1.000
_cell.angle_alpha   90.00
_cell.angle_beta   90.00
_cell.angle_gamma   90.00
#
_symmetry.space_group_name_H-M   'P 1'
#
loop_
_entity.id
_entity.type
_entity.pdbx_description
1 polymer ?
#
loop_
_entity_poly.entity_id
_entity_poly.type
_entity_poly.pdbx_seq_one_letter_code
_entity_poly.pdbx_strand_id
1 'polypeptide(L)'
;KMVCPVDETGCFTAEVTAYAGKYVKDCDKEIMKHLKETGNLIKQEQYTHSYPFCWRSNTPLLYKAVPSWFIRVESLIPQLLKNNDL
;
A
#
# COMPACT_ATOMS: atom_id res chain seq x y z
N LYS A 1 15.75 3.48 -10.54
CA LYS A 1 14.63 2.52 -10.69
C LYS A 1 13.74 2.67 -9.46
N MET A 2 12.43 2.88 -9.62
CA MET A 2 11.51 2.90 -8.48
C MET A 2 11.40 1.50 -7.89
N VAL A 3 11.53 1.37 -6.58
CA VAL A 3 11.45 0.08 -5.88
C VAL A 3 9.98 -0.25 -5.64
N CYS A 4 9.50 -1.34 -6.24
CA CYS A 4 8.13 -1.82 -6.10
C CYS A 4 8.15 -3.35 -6.09
N PRO A 5 8.50 -3.98 -4.96
CA PRO A 5 8.75 -5.42 -4.89
C PRO A 5 7.45 -6.24 -4.73
N VAL A 6 6.30 -5.70 -5.15
CA VAL A 6 4.98 -6.32 -4.98
C VAL A 6 4.28 -6.45 -6.33
N ASP A 7 3.78 -7.65 -6.62
CA ASP A 7 3.09 -7.96 -7.86
C ASP A 7 1.63 -7.45 -7.88
N GLU A 8 0.86 -7.80 -8.92
CA GLU A 8 -0.54 -7.37 -9.07
C GLU A 8 -1.51 -8.05 -8.10
N THR A 9 -1.11 -9.19 -7.52
CA THR A 9 -1.91 -9.94 -6.53
C THR A 9 -1.64 -9.48 -5.10
N GLY A 10 -0.70 -8.56 -4.90
CA GLY A 10 -0.29 -8.10 -3.57
C GLY A 10 0.72 -9.03 -2.90
N CYS A 11 1.42 -9.86 -3.67
CA CYS A 11 2.44 -10.77 -3.19
C CYS A 11 3.86 -10.22 -3.47
N PHE A 12 4.82 -10.56 -2.62
CA PHE A 12 6.20 -10.17 -2.83
C PHE A 12 6.80 -10.86 -4.07
N THR A 13 7.54 -10.09 -4.85
CA THR A 13 8.29 -10.56 -6.03
C THR A 13 9.60 -11.24 -5.63
N ALA A 14 10.29 -11.85 -6.61
CA ALA A 14 11.59 -12.48 -6.42
C ALA A 14 12.72 -11.53 -5.95
N GLU A 15 12.52 -10.20 -6.05
CA GLU A 15 13.45 -9.21 -5.49
C GLU A 15 13.54 -9.33 -3.96
N VAL A 16 12.50 -9.86 -3.30
CA VAL A 16 12.45 -10.12 -1.85
C VAL A 16 12.42 -11.64 -1.62
N THR A 17 13.58 -12.27 -1.77
CA THR A 17 13.73 -13.74 -1.77
C THR A 17 13.15 -14.41 -0.53
N ALA A 18 13.30 -13.82 0.66
CA ALA A 18 12.81 -14.38 1.92
C ALA A 18 11.27 -14.54 1.98
N TYR A 19 10.53 -13.73 1.20
CA TYR A 19 9.08 -13.66 1.25
C TYR A 19 8.41 -13.82 -0.12
N ALA A 20 9.17 -14.22 -1.14
CA ALA A 20 8.69 -14.31 -2.51
C ALA A 20 7.43 -15.20 -2.61
N GLY A 21 6.40 -14.68 -3.31
CA GLY A 21 5.10 -15.32 -3.50
C GLY A 21 4.14 -15.24 -2.31
N LYS A 22 4.55 -14.66 -1.17
CA LYS A 22 3.66 -14.47 -0.01
C LYS A 22 2.94 -13.13 -0.07
N TYR A 23 1.69 -13.12 0.37
CA TYR A 23 0.89 -11.90 0.50
C TYR A 23 1.49 -10.97 1.56
N VAL A 24 1.56 -9.67 1.25
CA VAL A 24 2.30 -8.69 2.07
C VAL A 24 1.89 -8.67 3.55
N LYS A 25 0.60 -8.85 3.86
CA LYS A 25 0.10 -8.82 5.25
C LYS A 25 0.41 -10.10 6.03
N ASP A 26 0.51 -11.23 5.34
CA ASP A 26 0.84 -12.50 5.99
C ASP A 26 2.31 -12.51 6.44
N CYS A 27 3.16 -11.74 5.75
CA CYS A 27 4.57 -11.58 6.07
C CYS A 27 4.86 -10.69 7.30
N ASP A 28 3.92 -9.86 7.75
CA ASP A 28 4.16 -8.90 8.84
C ASP A 28 4.74 -9.59 10.09
N LYS A 29 4.21 -10.77 10.45
CA LYS A 29 4.68 -11.55 11.60
C LYS A 29 6.09 -12.11 11.40
N GLU A 30 6.40 -12.59 10.20
CA GLU A 30 7.72 -13.13 9.86
C GLU A 30 8.78 -12.04 9.84
N ILE A 31 8.45 -10.86 9.29
CA ILE A 31 9.33 -9.69 9.26
C ILE A 31 9.63 -9.22 10.67
N MET A 32 8.62 -9.09 11.54
CA MET A 32 8.82 -8.72 12.95
C MET A 32 9.71 -9.72 13.68
N LYS A 33 9.53 -11.03 13.44
CA LYS A 33 10.38 -12.09 14.01
C LYS A 33 11.83 -11.94 13.55
N HIS A 34 12.05 -11.79 12.25
CA HIS A 34 13.39 -11.59 11.69
C HIS A 34 14.09 -10.36 12.27
N LEU A 35 13.38 -9.21 12.36
CA LEU A 35 13.93 -7.99 12.96
C LEU A 35 14.32 -8.17 14.43
N LYS A 36 13.56 -8.98 15.18
CA LYS A 36 13.88 -9.32 16.56
C LYS A 36 15.13 -10.19 16.66
N GLU A 37 15.25 -11.20 15.81
CA GLU A 37 16.40 -12.11 15.77
C GLU A 37 17.70 -11.40 15.37
N THR A 38 17.62 -10.43 14.47
CA THR A 38 18.79 -9.64 14.05
C THR A 38 19.11 -8.48 15.01
N GLY A 39 18.35 -8.30 16.09
CA GLY A 39 18.54 -7.19 17.05
C GLY A 39 18.14 -5.80 16.52
N ASN A 40 17.37 -5.73 15.44
CA ASN A 40 16.94 -4.47 14.80
C ASN A 40 15.56 -3.98 15.27
N LEU A 41 14.89 -4.72 16.14
CA LEU A 41 13.57 -4.37 16.69
C LEU A 41 13.71 -3.63 18.02
N ILE A 42 13.34 -2.34 18.05
CA ILE A 42 13.39 -1.50 19.25
C ILE A 42 12.10 -1.61 20.09
N LYS A 43 10.94 -1.51 19.44
CA LYS A 43 9.62 -1.53 20.08
C LYS A 43 8.60 -2.22 19.18
N GLN A 44 7.69 -2.99 19.77
CA GLN A 44 6.56 -3.61 19.10
C GLN A 44 5.29 -3.29 19.89
N GLU A 45 4.28 -2.74 19.20
CA GLU A 45 2.99 -2.36 19.79
C GLU A 45 1.89 -2.45 18.73
N GLN A 46 0.64 -2.64 19.14
CA GLN A 46 -0.53 -2.60 18.26
C GLN A 46 -1.23 -1.26 18.41
N TYR A 47 -1.65 -0.67 17.28
CA TYR A 47 -2.29 0.65 17.28
C TYR A 47 -3.55 0.65 16.42
N THR A 48 -4.64 1.15 17.00
CA THR A 48 -5.91 1.33 16.29
C THR A 48 -5.86 2.62 15.49
N HIS A 49 -6.04 2.52 14.18
CA HIS A 49 -6.07 3.65 13.26
C HIS A 49 -7.00 3.37 12.08
N SER A 50 -7.37 4.42 11.35
CA SER A 50 -8.15 4.30 10.12
C SER A 50 -7.29 3.70 9.01
N TYR A 51 -7.73 2.57 8.45
CA TYR A 51 -7.08 1.90 7.33
C TYR A 51 -8.03 1.83 6.12
N PRO A 52 -7.57 2.09 4.89
CA PRO A 52 -8.43 2.07 3.71
C PRO A 52 -8.77 0.64 3.30
N PHE A 53 -10.05 0.39 3.03
CA PHE A 53 -10.57 -0.89 2.53
C PHE A 53 -11.26 -0.68 1.17
N CYS A 54 -11.23 -1.71 0.34
CA CYS A 54 -11.95 -1.74 -0.92
C CYS A 54 -13.45 -1.63 -0.63
N TRP A 55 -14.10 -0.62 -1.22
CA TRP A 55 -15.53 -0.34 -1.01
C TRP A 55 -16.47 -1.48 -1.46
N ARG A 56 -15.98 -2.40 -2.31
CA ARG A 56 -16.76 -3.52 -2.86
C ARG A 56 -16.49 -4.84 -2.16
N SER A 57 -15.21 -5.19 -1.96
CA SER A 57 -14.79 -6.49 -1.44
C SER A 57 -14.40 -6.46 0.05
N ASN A 58 -14.34 -5.29 0.67
CA ASN A 58 -13.82 -5.09 2.04
C ASN A 58 -12.41 -5.64 2.25
N THR A 59 -11.62 -5.82 1.18
CA THR A 59 -10.21 -6.22 1.28
C THR A 59 -9.34 -5.00 1.57
N PRO A 60 -8.27 -5.13 2.38
CA PRO A 60 -7.38 -4.02 2.70
C PRO A 60 -6.69 -3.48 1.44
N LEU A 61 -6.67 -2.15 1.28
CA LEU A 61 -6.03 -1.50 0.13
C LEU A 61 -4.52 -1.35 0.33
N LEU A 62 -3.77 -1.56 -0.74
CA LEU A 62 -2.32 -1.38 -0.80
C LEU A 62 -1.97 -0.25 -1.78
N TYR A 63 -1.11 0.66 -1.37
CA TYR A 63 -0.55 1.66 -2.29
C TYR A 63 0.61 1.05 -3.05
N LYS A 64 0.50 1.05 -4.37
CA LYS A 64 1.48 0.50 -5.29
C LYS A 64 1.56 1.40 -6.51
N ALA A 65 2.78 1.62 -7.00
CA ALA A 65 2.95 2.36 -8.24
C ALA A 65 2.57 1.47 -9.43
N VAL A 66 1.57 1.91 -10.18
CA VAL A 66 1.05 1.23 -11.37
C VAL A 66 0.90 2.25 -12.50
N PRO A 67 1.16 1.86 -13.76
CA PRO A 67 0.84 2.73 -14.88
C PRO A 67 -0.69 2.91 -14.94
N SER A 68 -1.13 4.15 -15.05
CA SER A 68 -2.55 4.49 -15.16
C SER A 68 -2.74 5.76 -15.96
N TRP A 69 -3.95 5.96 -16.46
CA TRP A 69 -4.35 7.15 -17.19
C TRP A 69 -4.98 8.14 -16.22
N PHE A 70 -4.48 9.38 -16.23
CA PHE A 70 -4.98 10.46 -15.37
C PHE A 70 -5.48 11.62 -16.23
N ILE A 71 -6.59 12.22 -15.79
CA ILE A 71 -7.09 13.48 -16.35
C ILE A 71 -6.60 14.61 -15.45
N ARG A 72 -6.08 15.70 -16.04
CA ARG A 72 -5.57 16.87 -15.30
C ARG A 72 -6.72 17.73 -14.77
N VAL A 73 -7.34 17.28 -13.70
CA VAL A 73 -8.50 17.95 -13.08
C VAL A 73 -8.13 19.28 -12.44
N GLU A 74 -6.89 19.45 -11.98
CA GLU A 74 -6.42 20.68 -11.30
C GLU A 74 -6.75 21.96 -12.10
N SER A 75 -6.54 21.93 -13.42
CA SER A 75 -6.84 23.08 -14.30
C SER A 75 -8.32 23.42 -14.42
N LEU A 76 -9.20 22.49 -14.09
CA LEU A 76 -10.66 22.61 -14.20
C LEU A 76 -11.31 23.04 -12.88
N ILE A 77 -10.57 23.04 -11.77
CA ILE A 77 -11.11 23.34 -10.42
C ILE A 77 -11.88 24.67 -10.38
N PRO A 78 -11.38 25.80 -10.94
CA PRO A 78 -12.12 27.07 -10.88
C PRO A 78 -13.49 27.01 -11.57
N GLN A 79 -13.57 26.29 -12.70
CA GLN A 79 -14.83 26.12 -13.43
C GLN A 79 -15.80 25.21 -12.70
N LEU A 80 -15.30 24.13 -12.07
CA LEU A 80 -16.11 23.20 -11.30
C LEU A 80 -16.75 23.89 -10.08
N LEU A 81 -15.99 24.72 -9.36
CA LEU A 81 -16.49 25.48 -8.22
C LEU A 81 -17.59 26.46 -8.65
N LYS A 82 -17.35 27.24 -9.71
CA LYS A 82 -18.35 28.17 -10.27
C LYS A 82 -19.67 27.47 -10.63
N ASN A 83 -19.62 26.23 -11.10
CA ASN A 83 -20.81 25.46 -11.46
C ASN A 83 -21.57 24.89 -10.25
N ASN A 84 -20.94 24.77 -9.08
CA ASN A 84 -21.58 24.27 -7.86
C ASN A 84 -22.38 25.35 -7.11
N ASP A 85 -22.09 26.64 -7.33
CA ASP A 85 -22.73 27.77 -6.64
C ASP A 85 -24.02 28.26 -7.34
N LEU A 86 -24.65 27.41 -8.16
CA LEU A 86 -25.94 27.67 -8.82
C LEU A 86 -27.15 27.39 -7.91
#